data_AF-A0A0K6GL85-F1
#
_entry.id   AF-A0A0K6GL85-F1
#
_cell.length_a   1.000
_cell.length_b   1.000
_cell.length_c   1.000
_cell.angle_alpha   90.00
_cell.angle_beta   90.00
_cell.angle_gamma   90.00
#
_symmetry.space_group_name_H-M   'P 1'
#
loop_
_entity.id
_entity.type
_entity.pdbx_description
1 polymer ?
#
loop_
_entity_poly.entity_id
_entity_poly.type
_entity_poly.pdbx_seq_one_letter_code
_entity_poly.pdbx_strand_id
1 'polypeptide(L)'
;MKTWNQLFIRQGFMLEEKSPNEFICANERKENAEFLLKRLDMANVDYTFCDDVLTIASPPISEKQWLEAVEFYQRGVWEAIGVAEPKVFELDTYMSGVIRELNRLGLRTVSCCDGHDQRRPYVSFDGQTNMEKVMQLFHALQVHVRLRPSRFPEVVFLTKRERLLDLAEQMRKVQIDWLEQGEAYIRKMLFLYELEELLGVSGESGNEHHIRSVVYEKLEPYVDHITIDRYGNLLAQKTYKSGNGPTILLNAHLDTVESFAPGRTIVKQGAIWSSSEGILGADDRAGVAVLLEIAKWLEASSFNGTVKFVFTVEEECGLVGASKLSEYFLWGVDAAIVVDRRGTGDIVTSCGTTQPFCDIRYGQFFEQVAYDAGLTGWKCTAGGSSDTRIWAQHGIQSVNLSVGYECEHTDDETLDIDACYETVRLIQAVFTHSRELSKTLRDVRMANREVVTVTWM
;
A
#
# COMPACT_ATOMS: atom_id res chain seq x y z
N MET A 1 5.06 1.69 16.11
CA MET A 1 4.05 1.80 17.21
C MET A 1 2.90 2.68 16.72
N LYS A 2 1.66 2.43 17.14
CA LYS A 2 0.49 3.21 16.69
C LYS A 2 0.43 4.58 17.38
N THR A 3 -0.05 5.61 16.68
CA THR A 3 -0.36 6.92 17.29
C THR A 3 -1.65 6.87 18.12
N TRP A 4 -1.89 7.86 18.96
CA TRP A 4 -3.15 7.99 19.70
C TRP A 4 -4.36 8.06 18.75
N ASN A 5 -4.24 8.83 17.67
CA ASN A 5 -5.29 8.94 16.66
C ASN A 5 -5.63 7.57 16.04
N GLN A 6 -4.62 6.77 15.69
CA GLN A 6 -4.82 5.42 15.18
C GLN A 6 -5.51 4.52 16.20
N LEU A 7 -5.09 4.55 17.48
CA LEU A 7 -5.74 3.78 18.55
C LEU A 7 -7.21 4.17 18.74
N PHE A 8 -7.54 5.46 18.56
CA PHE A 8 -8.90 5.98 18.67
C PHE A 8 -9.78 5.58 17.48
N ILE A 9 -9.29 5.73 16.25
CA ILE A 9 -9.99 5.28 15.04
C ILE A 9 -10.28 3.77 15.10
N ARG A 10 -9.27 2.97 15.48
CA ARG A 10 -9.40 1.51 15.61
C ARG A 10 -10.47 1.09 16.61
N GLN A 11 -10.71 1.91 17.63
CA GLN A 11 -11.76 1.68 18.64
C GLN A 11 -13.07 2.41 18.33
N GLY A 12 -13.17 3.14 17.22
CA GLY A 12 -14.41 3.73 16.74
C GLY A 12 -14.74 5.10 17.29
N PHE A 13 -13.77 5.81 17.87
CA PHE A 13 -13.94 7.20 18.26
C PHE A 13 -13.84 8.14 17.04
N MET A 14 -14.77 9.09 16.95
CA MET A 14 -14.89 10.08 15.88
C MET A 14 -14.32 11.42 16.33
N LEU A 15 -13.00 11.44 16.55
CA LEU A 15 -12.27 12.64 16.96
C LEU A 15 -11.58 13.29 15.75
N GLU A 16 -11.39 14.60 15.81
CA GLU A 16 -10.56 15.36 14.87
C GLU A 16 -9.21 15.68 15.54
N GLU A 17 -8.11 15.23 14.97
CA GLU A 17 -6.76 15.55 15.47
C GLU A 17 -6.32 16.91 14.91
N LYS A 18 -6.22 17.91 15.78
CA LYS A 18 -5.84 19.29 15.42
C LYS A 18 -4.34 19.48 15.39
N SER A 19 -3.64 18.82 16.32
CA SER A 19 -2.18 18.76 16.40
C SER A 19 -1.80 17.43 17.06
N PRO A 20 -0.54 16.98 17.00
CA PRO A 20 -0.13 15.72 17.61
C PRO A 20 -0.57 15.64 19.08
N ASN A 21 -1.40 14.63 19.40
CA ASN A 21 -1.98 14.39 20.72
C ASN A 21 -3.04 15.40 21.20
N GLU A 22 -3.54 16.27 20.33
CA GLU A 22 -4.63 17.23 20.61
C GLU A 22 -5.85 16.92 19.73
N PHE A 23 -6.96 16.54 20.37
CA PHE A 23 -8.16 16.02 19.72
C PHE A 23 -9.39 16.86 20.05
N ILE A 24 -10.15 17.24 19.03
CA ILE A 24 -11.46 17.88 19.15
C ILE A 24 -12.52 16.78 19.25
N CYS A 25 -13.25 16.76 20.37
CA CYS A 25 -14.31 15.81 20.69
C CYS A 25 -15.73 16.35 20.42
N ALA A 26 -15.88 17.58 19.92
CA ALA A 26 -17.18 18.22 19.71
C ALA A 26 -18.12 17.48 18.73
N ASN A 27 -17.54 16.71 17.79
CA ASN A 27 -18.28 15.89 16.83
C ASN A 27 -18.55 14.46 17.35
N GLU A 28 -18.08 14.11 18.55
CA GLU A 28 -18.31 12.81 19.16
C GLU A 28 -19.51 12.88 20.12
N ARG A 29 -20.22 11.77 20.21
CA ARG A 29 -21.32 11.60 21.15
C ARG A 29 -20.79 11.72 22.58
N LYS A 30 -21.49 12.49 23.42
CA LYS A 30 -21.11 12.74 24.82
C LYS A 30 -20.81 11.45 25.60
N GLU A 31 -21.65 10.42 25.48
CA GLU A 31 -21.42 9.14 26.18
C GLU A 31 -20.17 8.38 25.67
N ASN A 32 -19.80 8.56 24.40
CA ASN A 32 -18.57 7.99 23.84
C ASN A 32 -17.34 8.78 24.33
N ALA A 33 -17.42 10.11 24.41
CA ALA A 33 -16.36 10.93 24.98
C ALA A 33 -16.13 10.60 26.47
N GLU A 34 -17.20 10.53 27.28
CA GLU A 34 -17.11 10.11 28.68
C GLU A 34 -16.51 8.70 28.83
N PHE A 35 -16.88 7.77 27.95
CA PHE A 35 -16.30 6.44 27.90
C PHE A 35 -14.80 6.49 27.58
N LEU A 36 -14.38 7.27 26.59
CA LEU A 36 -12.98 7.45 26.21
C LEU A 36 -12.14 7.93 27.39
N LEU A 37 -12.58 9.00 28.06
CA LEU A 37 -11.90 9.58 29.22
C LEU A 37 -11.69 8.54 30.32
N LYS A 38 -12.76 7.79 30.66
CA LYS A 38 -12.67 6.69 31.62
C LYS A 38 -11.67 5.60 31.21
N ARG A 39 -11.50 5.33 29.91
CA ARG A 39 -10.53 4.34 29.42
C ARG A 39 -9.10 4.85 29.46
N LEU A 40 -8.89 6.15 29.25
CA LEU A 40 -7.59 6.79 29.47
C LEU A 40 -7.19 6.73 30.96
N ASP A 41 -8.13 6.99 31.88
CA ASP A 41 -7.89 6.81 33.32
C ASP A 41 -7.49 5.37 33.66
N MET A 42 -8.21 4.38 33.13
CA MET A 42 -7.90 2.96 33.34
C MET A 42 -6.54 2.54 32.77
N ALA A 43 -6.13 3.15 31.65
CA ALA A 43 -4.83 2.95 31.04
C ALA A 43 -3.70 3.73 31.74
N ASN A 44 -4.01 4.51 32.79
CA ASN A 44 -3.09 5.40 33.49
C ASN A 44 -2.38 6.37 32.52
N VAL A 45 -3.18 6.99 31.65
CA VAL A 45 -2.74 7.97 30.66
C VAL A 45 -3.04 9.37 31.18
N ASP A 46 -2.02 10.22 31.25
CA ASP A 46 -2.19 11.61 31.67
C ASP A 46 -2.77 12.45 30.53
N TYR A 47 -3.91 13.09 30.78
CA TYR A 47 -4.58 13.96 29.81
C TYR A 47 -5.24 15.17 30.48
N THR A 48 -5.53 16.19 29.68
CA THR A 48 -6.41 17.30 30.04
C THR A 48 -7.62 17.32 29.12
N PHE A 49 -8.80 17.65 29.65
CA PHE A 49 -10.02 17.79 28.86
C PHE A 49 -10.71 19.10 29.22
N CYS A 50 -10.77 20.05 28.28
CA CYS A 50 -11.38 21.37 28.47
C CYS A 50 -12.06 21.80 27.17
N ASP A 51 -13.29 22.33 27.26
CA ASP A 51 -14.07 22.84 26.12
C ASP A 51 -14.09 21.89 24.91
N ASP A 52 -14.39 20.61 25.17
CA ASP A 52 -14.41 19.52 24.19
C ASP A 52 -13.07 19.24 23.48
N VAL A 53 -11.95 19.72 24.03
CA VAL A 53 -10.60 19.42 23.55
C VAL A 53 -9.90 18.48 24.53
N LEU A 54 -9.49 17.32 24.03
CA LEU A 54 -8.66 16.34 24.71
C LEU A 54 -7.19 16.52 24.32
N THR A 55 -6.32 16.74 25.30
CA THR A 55 -4.86 16.79 25.08
C THR A 55 -4.18 15.70 25.91
N ILE A 56 -3.38 14.86 25.26
CA ILE A 56 -2.71 13.73 25.91
C ILE A 56 -1.22 14.06 26.08
N ALA A 57 -0.73 14.00 27.31
CA ALA A 57 0.64 14.39 27.63
C ALA A 57 1.66 13.27 27.37
N SER A 58 1.22 12.01 27.46
CA SER A 58 2.09 10.84 27.31
C SER A 58 2.15 10.33 25.87
N PRO A 59 3.28 9.72 25.45
CA PRO A 59 3.33 9.01 24.17
C PRO A 59 2.29 7.87 24.12
N PRO A 60 1.88 7.44 22.92
CA PRO A 60 0.95 6.33 22.76
C PRO A 60 1.43 5.06 23.46
N ILE A 61 0.52 4.41 24.18
CA ILE A 61 0.77 3.08 24.76
C ILE A 61 0.70 1.99 23.68
N SER A 62 1.12 0.78 24.01
CA SER A 62 0.99 -0.34 23.05
C SER A 62 -0.48 -0.67 22.76
N GLU A 63 -0.76 -1.13 21.55
CA GLU A 63 -2.13 -1.54 21.15
C GLU A 63 -2.70 -2.59 22.11
N LYS A 64 -1.86 -3.51 22.61
CA LYS A 64 -2.27 -4.50 23.61
C LYS A 64 -2.75 -3.85 24.91
N GLN A 65 -1.99 -2.91 25.46
CA GLN A 65 -2.38 -2.19 26.67
C GLN A 65 -3.67 -1.39 26.45
N TRP A 66 -3.82 -0.77 25.28
CA TRP A 66 -5.04 -0.05 24.94
C TRP A 66 -6.25 -0.98 24.84
N LEU A 67 -6.12 -2.13 24.17
CA LEU A 67 -7.17 -3.15 24.07
C LEU A 67 -7.58 -3.65 25.47
N GLU A 68 -6.62 -3.92 26.36
CA GLU A 68 -6.89 -4.30 27.75
C GLU A 68 -7.66 -3.20 28.52
N ALA A 69 -7.37 -1.92 28.26
CA ALA A 69 -8.05 -0.81 28.91
C ALA A 69 -9.50 -0.63 28.42
N VAL A 70 -9.76 -0.79 27.12
CA VAL A 70 -11.10 -0.60 26.54
C VAL A 70 -12.03 -1.80 26.74
N GLU A 71 -11.48 -3.01 26.89
CA GLU A 71 -12.22 -4.24 27.15
C GLU A 71 -12.88 -4.24 28.54
N PHE A 72 -14.06 -4.84 28.66
CA PHE A 72 -14.70 -5.09 29.96
C PHE A 72 -15.79 -6.15 29.85
N TYR A 73 -16.10 -6.79 30.98
CA TYR A 73 -17.15 -7.79 31.05
C TYR A 73 -18.49 -7.25 30.52
N GLN A 74 -19.09 -7.98 29.57
CA GLN A 74 -20.35 -7.66 28.87
C GLN A 74 -20.30 -6.53 27.82
N ARG A 75 -19.13 -6.07 27.39
CA ARG A 75 -19.02 -5.27 26.16
C ARG A 75 -19.56 -6.08 24.97
N GLY A 76 -20.35 -5.45 24.08
CA GLY A 76 -20.87 -6.09 22.86
C GLY A 76 -22.03 -7.09 23.03
N VAL A 77 -22.62 -7.25 24.22
CA VAL A 77 -23.61 -8.33 24.48
C VAL A 77 -25.02 -8.05 23.92
N TRP A 78 -25.36 -6.80 23.60
CA TRP A 78 -26.71 -6.42 23.13
C TRP A 78 -26.64 -5.45 21.93
N GLU A 79 -25.97 -5.85 20.86
CA GLU A 79 -25.73 -5.04 19.66
C GLU A 79 -26.96 -4.90 18.75
N ALA A 80 -28.08 -4.44 19.28
CA ALA A 80 -29.12 -3.86 18.45
C ALA A 80 -28.71 -2.41 18.16
N ILE A 81 -28.00 -2.19 17.05
CA ILE A 81 -27.61 -0.86 16.61
C ILE A 81 -28.90 -0.13 16.20
N GLY A 82 -29.31 0.84 17.00
CA GLY A 82 -30.49 1.65 16.77
C GLY A 82 -30.35 2.60 15.58
N VAL A 83 -31.36 3.46 15.37
CA VAL A 83 -31.34 4.49 14.32
C VAL A 83 -30.33 5.62 14.63
N ALA A 84 -29.96 5.77 15.90
CA ALA A 84 -28.99 6.75 16.36
C ALA A 84 -27.55 6.21 16.26
N GLU A 85 -26.58 7.12 16.24
CA GLU A 85 -25.16 6.79 16.18
C GLU A 85 -24.75 5.76 17.26
N PRO A 86 -24.02 4.69 16.90
CA PRO A 86 -23.68 3.61 17.83
C PRO A 86 -22.83 4.13 19.00
N LYS A 87 -23.12 3.65 20.21
CA LYS A 87 -22.24 3.89 21.36
C LYS A 87 -21.08 2.91 21.32
N VAL A 88 -19.85 3.41 21.40
CA VAL A 88 -18.63 2.60 21.25
C VAL A 88 -18.55 1.47 22.28
N PHE A 89 -19.05 1.70 23.50
CA PHE A 89 -19.04 0.72 24.58
C PHE A 89 -20.13 -0.36 24.46
N GLU A 90 -21.09 -0.20 23.55
CA GLU A 90 -22.10 -1.21 23.24
C GLU A 90 -21.62 -2.17 22.14
N LEU A 91 -20.50 -1.87 21.47
CA LEU A 91 -19.93 -2.63 20.37
C LEU A 91 -18.74 -3.49 20.82
N ASP A 92 -18.58 -4.65 20.18
CA ASP A 92 -17.41 -5.53 20.31
C ASP A 92 -16.11 -4.79 19.98
N THR A 93 -15.08 -5.03 20.79
CA THR A 93 -13.79 -4.30 20.77
C THR A 93 -13.10 -4.28 19.41
N TYR A 94 -13.18 -5.39 18.66
CA TYR A 94 -12.54 -5.48 17.33
C TYR A 94 -13.46 -5.00 16.20
N MET A 95 -14.75 -4.81 16.46
CA MET A 95 -15.73 -4.36 15.46
C MET A 95 -16.03 -2.87 15.59
N SER A 96 -15.85 -2.25 16.76
CA SER A 96 -16.33 -0.89 17.02
C SER A 96 -15.82 0.13 16.01
N GLY A 97 -14.54 0.08 15.64
CA GLY A 97 -13.97 0.89 14.56
C GLY A 97 -14.70 0.70 13.24
N VAL A 98 -14.78 -0.54 12.75
CA VAL A 98 -15.42 -0.89 11.47
C VAL A 98 -16.87 -0.41 11.42
N ILE A 99 -17.63 -0.61 12.50
CA ILE A 99 -19.04 -0.20 12.58
C ILE A 99 -19.18 1.31 12.55
N ARG A 100 -18.36 2.03 13.31
CA ARG A 100 -18.42 3.50 13.36
C ARG A 100 -18.05 4.08 11.99
N GLU A 101 -17.06 3.51 11.30
CA GLU A 101 -16.70 3.91 9.94
C GLU A 101 -17.78 3.58 8.89
N LEU A 102 -18.42 2.41 8.95
CA LEU A 102 -19.53 2.06 8.06
C LEU A 102 -20.66 3.08 8.19
N ASN A 103 -21.04 3.43 9.41
CA ASN A 103 -22.11 4.40 9.65
C ASN A 103 -21.70 5.83 9.23
N ARG A 104 -20.45 6.24 9.44
CA ARG A 104 -19.91 7.52 8.92
C ARG A 104 -20.04 7.60 7.39
N LEU A 105 -19.82 6.49 6.69
CA LEU A 105 -19.97 6.37 5.24
C LEU A 105 -21.44 6.22 4.78
N GLY A 106 -22.42 6.32 5.68
CA GLY A 106 -23.84 6.16 5.38
C GLY A 106 -24.28 4.70 5.15
N LEU A 107 -23.41 3.73 5.41
CA LEU A 107 -23.68 2.29 5.29
C LEU A 107 -24.23 1.77 6.62
N ARG A 108 -25.56 1.87 6.79
CA ARG A 108 -26.21 1.64 8.09
C ARG A 108 -26.17 0.17 8.53
N THR A 109 -25.64 -0.05 9.72
CA THR A 109 -25.52 -1.36 10.36
C THR A 109 -26.59 -1.56 11.41
N VAL A 110 -27.06 -2.80 11.63
CA VAL A 110 -28.08 -3.15 12.64
C VAL A 110 -27.55 -4.03 13.78
N SER A 111 -26.51 -4.81 13.54
CA SER A 111 -25.82 -5.61 14.56
C SER A 111 -24.45 -6.06 14.07
N CYS A 112 -23.57 -6.49 14.96
CA CYS A 112 -22.32 -7.13 14.59
C CYS A 112 -22.01 -8.32 15.53
N CYS A 113 -20.81 -8.88 15.37
CA CYS A 113 -20.10 -9.65 16.39
C CYS A 113 -18.66 -9.85 15.91
N ASP A 114 -17.66 -9.74 16.77
CA ASP A 114 -16.27 -10.09 16.46
C ASP A 114 -16.01 -11.61 16.47
N GLY A 115 -16.99 -12.38 16.93
CA GLY A 115 -16.98 -13.83 16.99
C GLY A 115 -16.30 -14.43 18.22
N HIS A 116 -15.73 -13.61 19.11
CA HIS A 116 -15.10 -13.99 20.39
C HIS A 116 -14.17 -15.21 20.27
N ASP A 117 -13.35 -15.28 19.21
CA ASP A 117 -12.48 -16.41 18.85
C ASP A 117 -13.19 -17.76 18.58
N GLN A 118 -14.52 -17.81 18.64
CA GLN A 118 -15.30 -19.04 18.45
C GLN A 118 -15.93 -19.15 17.06
N ARG A 119 -16.17 -18.01 16.40
CA ARG A 119 -16.78 -17.93 15.06
C ARG A 119 -16.16 -16.78 14.26
N ARG A 120 -16.47 -16.73 12.97
CA ARG A 120 -16.02 -15.62 12.11
C ARG A 120 -16.75 -14.33 12.48
N PRO A 121 -16.06 -13.18 12.47
CA PRO A 121 -16.70 -11.89 12.65
C PRO A 121 -17.77 -11.62 11.58
N TYR A 122 -18.80 -10.88 11.93
CA TYR A 122 -19.83 -10.44 10.98
C TYR A 122 -20.41 -9.07 11.32
N VAL A 123 -21.04 -8.46 10.32
CA VAL A 123 -21.88 -7.27 10.47
C VAL A 123 -23.17 -7.46 9.67
N SER A 124 -24.29 -7.10 10.28
CA SER A 124 -25.61 -7.07 9.66
C SER A 124 -25.96 -5.63 9.26
N PHE A 125 -26.58 -5.46 8.11
CA PHE A 125 -26.99 -4.16 7.57
C PHE A 125 -28.50 -3.98 7.60
N ASP A 126 -28.92 -2.72 7.65
CA ASP A 126 -30.34 -2.38 7.44
C ASP A 126 -30.79 -2.78 6.03
N GLY A 127 -32.05 -3.15 5.89
CA GLY A 127 -32.63 -3.61 4.62
C GLY A 127 -32.66 -2.56 3.51
N GLN A 128 -32.46 -1.27 3.85
CA GLN A 128 -32.34 -0.17 2.87
C GLN A 128 -30.89 0.15 2.48
N THR A 129 -29.90 -0.46 3.14
CA THR A 129 -28.49 -0.19 2.84
C THR A 129 -28.12 -0.69 1.45
N ASN A 130 -27.42 0.13 0.69
CA ASN A 130 -26.91 -0.28 -0.61
C ASN A 130 -25.75 -1.28 -0.45
N MET A 131 -26.08 -2.57 -0.53
CA MET A 131 -25.11 -3.65 -0.38
C MET A 131 -24.08 -3.71 -1.51
N GLU A 132 -24.36 -3.13 -2.68
CA GLU A 132 -23.36 -3.03 -3.74
C GLU A 132 -22.21 -2.13 -3.31
N LYS A 133 -22.51 -0.96 -2.72
CA LYS A 133 -21.50 -0.05 -2.15
C LYS A 133 -20.72 -0.67 -1.00
N VAL A 134 -21.39 -1.45 -0.14
CA VAL A 134 -20.72 -2.21 0.93
C VAL A 134 -19.69 -3.17 0.35
N MET A 135 -20.08 -3.95 -0.67
CA MET A 135 -19.17 -4.91 -1.30
C MET A 135 -18.04 -4.21 -2.06
N GLN A 136 -18.34 -3.13 -2.79
CA GLN A 136 -17.33 -2.30 -3.46
C GLN A 136 -16.30 -1.75 -2.48
N LEU A 137 -16.73 -1.24 -1.32
CA LEU A 137 -15.84 -0.76 -0.26
C LEU A 137 -14.91 -1.87 0.24
N PHE A 138 -15.46 -3.04 0.62
CA PHE A 138 -14.64 -4.14 1.13
C PHE A 138 -13.70 -4.72 0.08
N HIS A 139 -14.13 -4.80 -1.19
CA HIS A 139 -13.25 -5.21 -2.29
C HIS A 139 -12.13 -4.18 -2.53
N ALA A 140 -12.43 -2.88 -2.50
CA ALA A 140 -11.42 -1.82 -2.65
C ALA A 140 -10.38 -1.86 -1.54
N LEU A 141 -10.82 -2.15 -0.31
CA LEU A 141 -9.97 -2.35 0.87
C LEU A 141 -9.30 -3.73 0.92
N GLN A 142 -9.49 -4.55 -0.12
CA GLN A 142 -8.90 -5.87 -0.30
C GLN A 142 -9.21 -6.84 0.86
N VAL A 143 -10.39 -6.70 1.47
CA VAL A 143 -10.85 -7.57 2.55
C VAL A 143 -11.69 -8.71 2.00
N HIS A 144 -11.28 -9.94 2.31
CA HIS A 144 -12.03 -11.13 1.96
C HIS A 144 -13.29 -11.24 2.83
N VAL A 145 -14.45 -11.08 2.19
CA VAL A 145 -15.76 -11.13 2.84
C VAL A 145 -16.71 -12.07 2.11
N ARG A 146 -17.76 -12.52 2.80
CA ARG A 146 -18.86 -13.29 2.20
C ARG A 146 -20.20 -12.64 2.56
N LEU A 147 -20.97 -12.26 1.55
CA LEU A 147 -22.34 -11.78 1.71
C LEU A 147 -23.31 -12.95 1.95
N ARG A 148 -24.19 -12.79 2.92
CA ARG A 148 -25.36 -13.65 3.17
C ARG A 148 -26.63 -12.81 2.95
N PRO A 149 -27.35 -13.03 1.85
CA PRO A 149 -28.56 -12.28 1.57
C PRO A 149 -29.66 -12.66 2.56
N SER A 150 -30.32 -11.66 3.13
CA SER A 150 -31.40 -11.81 4.11
C SER A 150 -32.21 -10.51 4.16
N ARG A 151 -33.29 -10.46 4.97
CA ARG A 151 -34.01 -9.21 5.27
C ARG A 151 -33.07 -8.14 5.87
N PHE A 152 -32.10 -8.59 6.66
CA PHE A 152 -30.98 -7.82 7.17
C PHE A 152 -29.71 -8.46 6.63
N PRO A 153 -29.19 -8.02 5.47
CA PRO A 153 -28.05 -8.66 4.83
C PRO A 153 -26.85 -8.72 5.76
N GLU A 154 -26.16 -9.85 5.79
CA GLU A 154 -24.99 -10.05 6.65
C GLU A 154 -23.72 -10.15 5.80
N VAL A 155 -22.67 -9.44 6.21
CA VAL A 155 -21.31 -9.62 5.68
C VAL A 155 -20.48 -10.35 6.73
N VAL A 156 -19.93 -11.50 6.34
CA VAL A 156 -19.04 -12.31 7.18
C VAL A 156 -17.61 -12.08 6.75
N PHE A 157 -16.75 -11.68 7.69
CA PHE A 157 -15.33 -11.48 7.44
C PHE A 157 -14.60 -12.82 7.42
N LEU A 158 -13.76 -13.03 6.41
CA LEU A 158 -12.97 -14.26 6.24
C LEU A 158 -11.51 -14.06 6.70
N THR A 159 -11.28 -13.06 7.54
CA THR A 159 -9.98 -12.72 8.15
C THR A 159 -10.04 -12.93 9.67
N LYS A 160 -8.88 -12.87 10.34
CA LYS A 160 -8.79 -12.86 11.80
C LYS A 160 -9.30 -11.53 12.35
N ARG A 161 -9.91 -11.53 13.55
CA ARG A 161 -10.54 -10.33 14.11
C ARG A 161 -9.57 -9.18 14.35
N GLU A 162 -8.29 -9.46 14.62
CA GLU A 162 -7.27 -8.43 14.84
C GLU A 162 -7.08 -7.55 13.59
N ARG A 163 -7.27 -8.13 12.40
CA ARG A 163 -7.20 -7.40 11.12
C ARG A 163 -8.36 -6.43 10.92
N LEU A 164 -9.43 -6.52 11.72
CA LEU A 164 -10.55 -5.57 11.66
C LEU A 164 -10.16 -4.19 12.20
N LEU A 165 -9.17 -4.12 13.10
CA LEU A 165 -8.61 -2.86 13.55
C LEU A 165 -7.88 -2.16 12.39
N ASP A 166 -7.09 -2.91 11.61
CA ASP A 166 -6.44 -2.39 10.39
C ASP A 166 -7.48 -1.91 9.38
N LEU A 167 -8.57 -2.66 9.22
CA LEU A 167 -9.69 -2.28 8.36
C LEU A 167 -10.32 -0.95 8.76
N ALA A 168 -10.56 -0.73 10.06
CA ALA A 168 -11.12 0.52 10.55
C ALA A 168 -10.22 1.73 10.20
N GLU A 169 -8.90 1.62 10.36
CA GLU A 169 -7.97 2.68 9.94
C GLU A 169 -8.05 2.97 8.44
N GLN A 170 -8.10 1.94 7.60
CA GLN A 170 -8.19 2.14 6.16
C GLN A 170 -9.53 2.74 5.74
N MET A 171 -10.62 2.33 6.39
CA MET A 171 -11.94 2.90 6.14
C MET A 171 -12.02 4.38 6.50
N ARG A 172 -11.30 4.84 7.53
CA ARG A 172 -11.26 6.27 7.89
C ARG A 172 -10.77 7.17 6.77
N LYS A 173 -9.88 6.67 5.89
CA LYS A 173 -9.39 7.41 4.73
C LYS A 173 -10.44 7.59 3.64
N VAL A 174 -11.47 6.73 3.61
CA VAL A 174 -12.49 6.73 2.55
C VAL A 174 -13.49 7.86 2.81
N GLN A 175 -13.78 8.65 1.77
CA GLN A 175 -14.83 9.67 1.80
C GLN A 175 -16.14 9.13 1.25
N ILE A 176 -17.26 9.71 1.68
CA ILE A 176 -18.61 9.20 1.37
C ILE A 176 -18.92 9.28 -0.14
N ASP A 177 -18.48 10.35 -0.79
CA ASP A 177 -18.66 10.63 -2.21
C ASP A 177 -17.87 9.65 -3.10
N TRP A 178 -16.79 9.05 -2.59
CA TRP A 178 -16.04 8.03 -3.32
C TRP A 178 -16.85 6.76 -3.56
N LEU A 179 -17.80 6.45 -2.67
CA LEU A 179 -18.71 5.31 -2.86
C LEU A 179 -19.61 5.47 -4.08
N GLU A 180 -19.83 6.69 -4.56
CA GLU A 180 -20.58 6.94 -5.80
C GLU A 180 -19.75 6.67 -7.05
N GLN A 181 -18.42 6.72 -6.94
CA GLN A 181 -17.49 6.50 -8.06
C GLN A 181 -17.06 5.04 -8.21
N GLY A 182 -17.33 4.21 -7.19
CA GLY A 182 -17.13 2.76 -7.21
C GLY A 182 -15.71 2.29 -6.85
N GLU A 183 -15.53 0.97 -6.88
CA GLU A 183 -14.35 0.27 -6.35
C GLU A 183 -13.01 0.79 -6.91
N ALA A 184 -12.92 0.95 -8.23
CA ALA A 184 -11.69 1.35 -8.89
C ALA A 184 -11.23 2.76 -8.46
N TYR A 185 -12.18 3.67 -8.24
CA TYR A 185 -11.90 5.01 -7.76
C TYR A 185 -11.42 4.99 -6.32
N ILE A 186 -12.10 4.25 -5.44
CA ILE A 186 -11.70 4.10 -4.02
C ILE A 186 -10.26 3.55 -3.93
N ARG A 187 -9.92 2.52 -4.71
CA ARG A 187 -8.56 1.96 -4.77
C ARG A 187 -7.53 3.00 -5.19
N LYS A 188 -7.81 3.76 -6.26
CA LYS A 188 -6.93 4.83 -6.74
C LYS A 188 -6.70 5.87 -5.65
N MET A 189 -7.76 6.33 -5.00
CA MET A 189 -7.63 7.37 -3.99
C MET A 189 -6.92 6.88 -2.71
N LEU A 190 -7.09 5.62 -2.32
CA LEU A 190 -6.30 5.02 -1.24
C LEU A 190 -4.81 4.93 -1.61
N PHE A 191 -4.49 4.57 -2.85
CA PHE A 191 -3.11 4.63 -3.36
C PHE A 191 -2.54 6.05 -3.29
N LEU A 192 -3.30 7.07 -3.71
CA LEU A 192 -2.87 8.47 -3.66
C LEU A 192 -2.62 8.97 -2.23
N TYR A 193 -3.40 8.52 -1.26
CA TYR A 193 -3.15 8.81 0.15
C TYR A 193 -1.79 8.26 0.62
N GLU A 194 -1.45 7.04 0.23
CA GLU A 194 -0.17 6.42 0.59
C GLU A 194 1.00 7.08 -0.15
N LEU A 195 0.81 7.43 -1.43
CA LEU A 195 1.79 8.16 -2.22
C LEU A 195 2.10 9.53 -1.59
N GLU A 196 1.08 10.28 -1.19
CA GLU A 196 1.25 11.56 -0.50
C GLU A 196 2.02 11.43 0.83
N GLU A 197 1.72 10.38 1.60
CA GLU A 197 2.46 10.10 2.84
C GLU A 197 3.95 9.85 2.55
N LEU A 198 4.26 9.02 1.54
CA LEU A 198 5.63 8.69 1.17
C LEU A 198 6.40 9.90 0.61
N LEU A 199 5.74 10.77 -0.14
CA LEU A 199 6.28 12.06 -0.58
C LEU A 199 6.58 12.98 0.61
N GLY A 200 5.96 12.79 1.77
CA GLY A 200 6.27 13.54 2.99
C GLY A 200 7.46 13.02 3.80
N VAL A 201 8.02 11.84 3.46
CA VAL A 201 9.05 11.17 4.27
C VAL A 201 10.44 11.42 3.67
N SER A 202 11.31 12.15 4.36
CA SER A 202 12.68 12.38 3.86
C SER A 202 13.54 11.11 3.86
N GLY A 203 14.57 11.11 3.03
CA GLY A 203 15.58 10.04 2.99
C GLY A 203 16.57 10.27 1.87
N GLU A 204 17.42 11.29 2.00
CA GLU A 204 18.49 11.54 1.05
C GLU A 204 19.52 10.40 1.02
N SER A 205 20.28 10.27 -0.07
CA SER A 205 21.30 9.22 -0.21
C SER A 205 22.27 9.18 0.98
N GLY A 206 22.42 7.99 1.55
CA GLY A 206 23.19 7.72 2.76
C GLY A 206 22.43 7.89 4.09
N ASN A 207 21.21 8.46 4.06
CA ASN A 207 20.37 8.73 5.24
C ASN A 207 18.95 8.11 5.15
N GLU A 208 18.82 6.96 4.47
CA GLU A 208 17.54 6.32 4.13
C GLU A 208 16.86 5.59 5.32
N HIS A 209 17.41 5.68 6.53
CA HIS A 209 16.90 4.93 7.70
C HIS A 209 15.41 5.18 7.96
N HIS A 210 14.96 6.42 7.85
CA HIS A 210 13.57 6.78 8.15
C HIS A 210 12.61 6.19 7.12
N ILE A 211 12.81 6.45 5.83
CA ILE A 211 11.99 5.86 4.78
C ILE A 211 12.07 4.33 4.78
N ARG A 212 13.25 3.73 4.98
CA ARG A 212 13.39 2.29 5.06
C ARG A 212 12.51 1.69 6.15
N SER A 213 12.42 2.36 7.31
CA SER A 213 11.56 1.93 8.42
C SER A 213 10.07 2.02 8.03
N VAL A 214 9.66 3.09 7.35
CA VAL A 214 8.29 3.27 6.85
C VAL A 214 7.93 2.19 5.83
N VAL A 215 8.79 1.93 4.85
CA VAL A 215 8.58 0.89 3.82
C VAL A 215 8.58 -0.51 4.47
N TYR A 216 9.47 -0.77 5.42
CA TYR A 216 9.49 -2.02 6.18
C TYR A 216 8.14 -2.27 6.85
N GLU A 217 7.64 -1.31 7.63
CA GLU A 217 6.36 -1.44 8.36
C GLU A 217 5.16 -1.63 7.41
N LYS A 218 5.17 -0.94 6.26
CA LYS A 218 4.11 -1.05 5.25
C LYS A 218 4.17 -2.36 4.46
N LEU A 219 5.35 -2.92 4.24
CA LEU A 219 5.55 -4.13 3.42
C LEU A 219 5.45 -5.43 4.22
N GLU A 220 5.95 -5.46 5.46
CA GLU A 220 6.03 -6.65 6.32
C GLU A 220 4.73 -7.48 6.37
N PRO A 221 3.52 -6.89 6.45
CA PRO A 221 2.29 -7.68 6.50
C PRO A 221 2.00 -8.50 5.24
N TYR A 222 2.64 -8.18 4.12
CA TYR A 222 2.35 -8.70 2.78
C TYR A 222 3.45 -9.62 2.25
N VAL A 223 4.47 -9.94 3.04
CA VAL A 223 5.62 -10.76 2.63
C VAL A 223 5.89 -11.90 3.61
N ASP A 224 6.53 -12.98 3.13
CA ASP A 224 6.89 -14.12 4.00
C ASP A 224 8.18 -13.84 4.78
N HIS A 225 9.09 -13.10 4.15
CA HIS A 225 10.37 -12.72 4.73
C HIS A 225 10.74 -11.30 4.32
N ILE A 226 11.31 -10.55 5.26
CA ILE A 226 11.84 -9.19 5.06
C ILE A 226 13.13 -9.05 5.85
N THR A 227 14.14 -8.42 5.28
CA THR A 227 15.44 -8.19 5.92
C THR A 227 16.09 -6.94 5.36
N ILE A 228 17.00 -6.35 6.13
CA ILE A 228 17.88 -5.29 5.66
C ILE A 228 19.26 -5.93 5.46
N ASP A 229 19.89 -5.70 4.31
CA ASP A 229 21.23 -6.23 4.06
C ASP A 229 22.32 -5.37 4.73
N ARG A 230 23.59 -5.74 4.52
CA ARG A 230 24.72 -5.03 5.16
C ARG A 230 24.92 -3.61 4.62
N TYR A 231 24.42 -3.31 3.43
CA TYR A 231 24.56 -2.00 2.81
C TYR A 231 23.40 -1.07 3.19
N GLY A 232 22.25 -1.66 3.52
CA GLY A 232 21.05 -0.92 3.90
C GLY A 232 19.88 -1.13 2.94
N ASN A 233 20.02 -1.98 1.92
CA ASN A 233 18.93 -2.35 1.02
C ASN A 233 17.86 -3.12 1.81
N LEU A 234 16.59 -2.82 1.55
CA LEU A 234 15.47 -3.59 2.09
C LEU A 234 15.07 -4.68 1.10
N LEU A 235 15.18 -5.93 1.55
CA LEU A 235 14.95 -7.12 0.74
C LEU A 235 13.74 -7.86 1.32
N ALA A 236 12.76 -8.18 0.48
CA ALA A 236 11.63 -8.99 0.90
C ALA A 236 11.26 -10.04 -0.14
N GLN A 237 10.59 -11.10 0.29
CA GLN A 237 10.10 -12.13 -0.62
C GLN A 237 8.77 -12.71 -0.15
N LYS A 238 7.96 -13.12 -1.13
CA LYS A 238 6.76 -13.91 -0.92
C LYS A 238 6.57 -14.96 -2.00
N THR A 239 6.20 -16.17 -1.59
CA THR A 239 5.78 -17.24 -2.49
C THR A 239 4.26 -17.34 -2.49
N TYR A 240 3.65 -17.12 -3.65
CA TYR A 240 2.20 -17.17 -3.81
C TYR A 240 1.76 -18.56 -4.29
N LYS A 241 0.69 -19.08 -3.67
CA LYS A 241 0.07 -20.38 -3.97
C LYS A 241 1.09 -21.53 -3.87
N SER A 242 1.40 -22.19 -4.98
CA SER A 242 2.34 -23.32 -5.00
C SER A 242 3.76 -22.92 -5.38
N GLY A 243 4.00 -21.65 -5.76
CA GLY A 243 5.30 -21.18 -6.23
C GLY A 243 5.77 -21.79 -7.55
N ASN A 244 4.87 -22.36 -8.35
CA ASN A 244 5.25 -23.12 -9.57
C ASN A 244 5.42 -22.25 -10.82
N GLY A 245 5.08 -20.97 -10.76
CA GLY A 245 5.35 -20.03 -11.84
C GLY A 245 6.65 -19.26 -11.62
N PRO A 246 6.80 -18.09 -12.26
CA PRO A 246 8.08 -17.40 -12.32
C PRO A 246 8.41 -16.72 -10.99
N THR A 247 9.70 -16.50 -10.77
CA THR A 247 10.24 -15.61 -9.74
C THR A 247 10.50 -14.24 -10.36
N ILE A 248 9.72 -13.24 -9.95
CA ILE A 248 9.79 -11.87 -10.45
C ILE A 248 10.40 -10.97 -9.38
N LEU A 249 11.43 -10.21 -9.73
CA LEU A 249 12.01 -9.17 -8.89
C LEU A 249 11.33 -7.83 -9.18
N LEU A 250 10.86 -7.13 -8.14
CA LEU A 250 10.31 -5.79 -8.22
C LEU A 250 11.26 -4.83 -7.51
N ASN A 251 11.65 -3.75 -8.15
CA ASN A 251 12.63 -2.82 -7.62
C ASN A 251 12.25 -1.35 -7.80
N ALA A 252 12.48 -0.60 -6.74
CA ALA A 252 12.39 0.85 -6.59
C ALA A 252 13.57 1.26 -5.68
N HIS A 253 13.94 2.53 -5.63
CA HIS A 253 14.98 3.01 -4.71
C HIS A 253 14.39 3.84 -3.57
N LEU A 254 15.10 3.90 -2.44
CA LEU A 254 14.62 4.58 -1.23
C LEU A 254 15.11 6.03 -1.13
N ASP A 255 16.27 6.29 -1.73
CA ASP A 255 16.94 7.56 -1.58
C ASP A 255 16.32 8.67 -2.44
N THR A 256 16.74 9.90 -2.13
CA THR A 256 16.48 11.08 -2.94
C THR A 256 17.78 11.84 -3.10
N VAL A 257 17.94 12.61 -4.17
CA VAL A 257 19.16 13.40 -4.41
C VAL A 257 19.49 14.40 -3.29
N GLU A 258 18.48 14.92 -2.60
CA GLU A 258 18.65 15.82 -1.46
C GLU A 258 17.52 15.69 -0.43
N SER A 259 17.70 16.32 0.73
CA SER A 259 16.67 16.39 1.77
C SER A 259 15.56 17.36 1.37
N PHE A 260 14.34 17.08 1.84
CA PHE A 260 13.18 17.93 1.61
C PHE A 260 13.29 19.28 2.32
N ALA A 261 12.93 20.35 1.61
CA ALA A 261 12.90 21.70 2.14
C ALA A 261 12.02 21.80 3.41
N PRO A 262 12.53 22.37 4.53
CA PRO A 262 11.76 22.50 5.76
C PRO A 262 10.47 23.30 5.57
N GLY A 263 9.33 22.72 5.94
CA GLY A 263 8.03 23.39 5.84
C GLY A 263 7.43 23.42 4.43
N ARG A 264 8.03 22.72 3.46
CA ARG A 264 7.43 22.55 2.13
C ARG A 264 6.04 21.91 2.23
N THR A 265 5.20 22.21 1.24
CA THR A 265 3.88 21.59 1.07
C THR A 265 3.79 20.98 -0.31
N ILE A 266 2.99 19.92 -0.44
CA ILE A 266 2.69 19.32 -1.75
C ILE A 266 1.59 20.16 -2.40
N VAL A 267 1.93 20.77 -3.54
CA VAL A 267 1.02 21.58 -4.35
C VAL A 267 0.30 20.67 -5.34
N LYS A 268 -1.04 20.71 -5.36
CA LYS A 268 -1.86 19.83 -6.20
C LYS A 268 -2.63 20.64 -7.24
N GLN A 269 -2.29 20.48 -8.52
CA GLN A 269 -2.96 21.12 -9.66
C GLN A 269 -3.63 20.06 -10.53
N GLY A 270 -4.83 19.63 -10.14
CA GLY A 270 -5.49 18.49 -10.77
C GLY A 270 -4.69 17.21 -10.53
N ALA A 271 -4.29 16.53 -11.61
CA ALA A 271 -3.47 15.32 -11.56
C ALA A 271 -1.97 15.59 -11.36
N ILE A 272 -1.51 16.83 -11.55
CA ILE A 272 -0.09 17.18 -11.44
C ILE A 272 0.20 17.65 -10.02
N TRP A 273 1.10 16.95 -9.35
CA TRP A 273 1.61 17.30 -8.02
C TRP A 273 3.02 17.86 -8.14
N SER A 274 3.36 18.84 -7.30
CA SER A 274 4.69 19.44 -7.22
C SER A 274 5.02 19.83 -5.78
N SER A 275 6.24 20.25 -5.51
CA SER A 275 6.61 20.87 -4.24
C SER A 275 6.40 22.38 -4.27
N SER A 276 6.16 23.00 -3.11
CA SER A 276 6.21 24.46 -2.97
C SER A 276 7.63 25.03 -2.91
N GLU A 277 8.60 24.19 -2.55
CA GLU A 277 10.03 24.53 -2.42
C GLU A 277 10.86 23.24 -2.43
N GLY A 278 12.02 23.26 -3.10
CA GLY A 278 12.88 22.08 -3.26
C GLY A 278 12.25 20.99 -4.12
N ILE A 279 12.93 19.85 -4.20
CA ILE A 279 12.41 18.67 -4.90
C ILE A 279 11.08 18.17 -4.31
N LEU A 280 10.25 17.55 -5.15
CA LEU A 280 9.07 16.80 -4.71
C LEU A 280 9.48 15.48 -4.05
N GLY A 281 10.52 14.83 -4.57
CA GLY A 281 10.95 13.48 -4.22
C GLY A 281 10.08 12.40 -4.85
N ALA A 282 9.48 12.67 -6.02
CA ALA A 282 8.71 11.66 -6.73
C ALA A 282 9.62 10.57 -7.31
N ASP A 283 10.83 10.95 -7.73
CA ASP A 283 11.97 10.06 -7.92
C ASP A 283 12.61 9.70 -6.55
N ASP A 284 12.42 8.50 -5.98
CA ASP A 284 11.57 7.39 -6.45
C ASP A 284 10.46 6.99 -5.47
N ARG A 285 9.87 7.97 -4.77
CA ARG A 285 8.73 7.68 -3.88
C ARG A 285 7.48 7.24 -4.64
N ALA A 286 7.39 7.60 -5.91
CA ALA A 286 6.38 7.06 -6.80
C ALA A 286 6.57 5.55 -7.03
N GLY A 287 7.79 5.09 -7.35
CA GLY A 287 8.09 3.66 -7.48
C GLY A 287 7.88 2.88 -6.19
N VAL A 288 8.32 3.43 -5.05
CA VAL A 288 8.07 2.84 -3.72
C VAL A 288 6.57 2.65 -3.47
N ALA A 289 5.75 3.66 -3.75
CA ALA A 289 4.30 3.60 -3.59
C ALA A 289 3.68 2.52 -4.49
N VAL A 290 4.11 2.46 -5.75
CA VAL A 290 3.65 1.44 -6.71
C VAL A 290 3.94 0.04 -6.18
N LEU A 291 5.17 -0.24 -5.73
CA LEU A 291 5.54 -1.58 -5.24
C LEU A 291 4.77 -1.99 -3.99
N LEU A 292 4.53 -1.06 -3.06
CA LEU A 292 3.70 -1.31 -1.88
C LEU A 292 2.25 -1.64 -2.26
N GLU A 293 1.67 -0.96 -3.26
CA GLU A 293 0.33 -1.27 -3.76
C GLU A 293 0.27 -2.63 -4.47
N ILE A 294 1.31 -3.00 -5.22
CA ILE A 294 1.41 -4.33 -5.84
C ILE A 294 1.51 -5.43 -4.78
N ALA A 295 2.30 -5.23 -3.71
CA ALA A 295 2.40 -6.18 -2.61
C ALA A 295 1.03 -6.45 -1.95
N LYS A 296 0.25 -5.38 -1.71
CA LYS A 296 -1.12 -5.45 -1.19
C LYS A 296 -2.04 -6.22 -2.14
N TRP A 297 -2.09 -5.81 -3.40
CA TRP A 297 -2.97 -6.40 -4.42
C TRP A 297 -2.70 -7.89 -4.65
N LEU A 298 -1.43 -8.31 -4.59
CA LEU A 298 -1.04 -9.70 -4.81
C LEU A 298 -1.69 -10.68 -3.82
N GLU A 299 -2.07 -10.25 -2.61
CA GLU A 299 -2.77 -11.08 -1.61
C GLU A 299 -4.10 -11.64 -2.12
N ALA A 300 -4.83 -10.83 -2.89
CA ALA A 300 -6.12 -11.21 -3.46
C ALA A 300 -5.98 -11.72 -4.91
N SER A 301 -4.76 -11.75 -5.45
CA SER A 301 -4.51 -12.08 -6.85
C SER A 301 -4.55 -13.60 -7.12
N SER A 302 -4.55 -13.95 -8.40
CA SER A 302 -4.44 -15.34 -8.84
C SER A 302 -3.01 -15.77 -9.17
N PHE A 303 -2.00 -14.95 -8.89
CA PHE A 303 -0.61 -15.24 -9.20
C PHE A 303 -0.12 -16.52 -8.52
N ASN A 304 0.72 -17.29 -9.23
CA ASN A 304 1.36 -18.50 -8.73
C ASN A 304 2.83 -18.44 -9.10
N GLY A 305 3.70 -18.20 -8.12
CA GLY A 305 5.11 -17.89 -8.35
C GLY A 305 5.69 -17.17 -7.14
N THR A 306 6.88 -16.62 -7.29
CA THR A 306 7.59 -15.92 -6.23
C THR A 306 7.77 -14.46 -6.62
N VAL A 307 7.57 -13.55 -5.68
CA VAL A 307 7.93 -12.14 -5.86
C VAL A 307 9.02 -11.78 -4.87
N LYS A 308 10.09 -11.17 -5.36
CA LYS A 308 11.16 -10.60 -4.55
C LYS A 308 11.10 -9.08 -4.68
N PHE A 309 10.98 -8.38 -3.57
CA PHE A 309 11.01 -6.93 -3.54
C PHE A 309 12.41 -6.47 -3.13
N VAL A 310 12.94 -5.49 -3.84
CA VAL A 310 14.23 -4.87 -3.55
C VAL A 310 14.03 -3.36 -3.53
N PHE A 311 14.21 -2.77 -2.35
CA PHE A 311 14.32 -1.33 -2.22
C PHE A 311 15.77 -0.97 -1.94
N THR A 312 16.42 -0.39 -2.94
CA THR A 312 17.85 -0.05 -2.90
C THR A 312 18.09 1.26 -2.16
N VAL A 313 19.31 1.43 -1.69
CA VAL A 313 19.83 2.70 -1.14
C VAL A 313 20.90 3.25 -2.08
N GLU A 314 21.14 4.55 -2.04
CA GLU A 314 22.18 5.22 -2.83
C GLU A 314 22.13 4.89 -4.35
N GLU A 315 20.93 4.83 -4.95
CA GLU A 315 20.76 4.74 -6.41
C GLU A 315 21.32 6.01 -7.06
N GLU A 316 20.96 7.16 -6.50
CA GLU A 316 21.29 8.51 -6.98
C GLU A 316 22.81 8.79 -6.93
N CYS A 317 23.54 8.00 -6.15
CA CYS A 317 25.00 8.04 -6.05
C CYS A 317 25.71 7.11 -7.05
N GLY A 318 24.97 6.52 -7.99
CA GLY A 318 25.49 5.66 -9.05
C GLY A 318 25.25 4.17 -8.85
N LEU A 319 24.01 3.79 -8.50
CA LEU A 319 23.53 2.41 -8.34
C LEU A 319 24.25 1.65 -7.22
N VAL A 320 24.64 2.34 -6.15
CA VAL A 320 25.58 1.78 -5.18
C VAL A 320 24.91 0.64 -4.42
N GLY A 321 23.68 0.83 -3.92
CA GLY A 321 22.92 -0.22 -3.25
C GLY A 321 22.74 -1.47 -4.09
N ALA A 322 22.28 -1.34 -5.33
CA ALA A 322 22.14 -2.49 -6.24
C ALA A 322 23.46 -3.21 -6.46
N SER A 323 24.57 -2.48 -6.68
CA SER A 323 25.90 -3.08 -6.90
C SER A 323 26.44 -3.87 -5.71
N LYS A 324 25.92 -3.63 -4.50
CA LYS A 324 26.32 -4.32 -3.26
C LYS A 324 25.36 -5.43 -2.87
N LEU A 325 24.25 -5.60 -3.58
CA LEU A 325 23.26 -6.62 -3.27
C LEU A 325 23.85 -8.02 -3.49
N SER A 326 23.58 -8.91 -2.53
CA SER A 326 24.11 -10.28 -2.56
C SER A 326 23.52 -11.10 -3.71
N GLU A 327 24.37 -11.70 -4.55
CA GLU A 327 23.95 -12.61 -5.63
C GLU A 327 23.07 -13.77 -5.14
N TYR A 328 23.22 -14.18 -3.87
CA TYR A 328 22.37 -15.19 -3.26
C TYR A 328 20.89 -14.78 -3.27
N PHE A 329 20.59 -13.50 -3.02
CA PHE A 329 19.22 -13.02 -3.07
C PHE A 329 18.66 -12.99 -4.50
N LEU A 330 19.52 -12.76 -5.50
CA LEU A 330 19.14 -12.79 -6.93
C LEU A 330 18.97 -14.21 -7.48
N TRP A 331 19.37 -15.24 -6.74
CA TRP A 331 19.29 -16.61 -7.21
C TRP A 331 17.85 -17.02 -7.54
N GLY A 332 17.68 -17.63 -8.72
CA GLY A 332 16.39 -18.09 -9.22
C GLY A 332 15.47 -17.00 -9.75
N VAL A 333 15.87 -15.73 -9.76
CA VAL A 333 15.08 -14.65 -10.39
C VAL A 333 15.02 -14.88 -11.90
N ASP A 334 13.81 -14.92 -12.45
CA ASP A 334 13.59 -15.13 -13.88
C ASP A 334 13.54 -13.81 -14.65
N ALA A 335 13.01 -12.75 -14.03
CA ALA A 335 12.86 -11.41 -14.61
C ALA A 335 12.76 -10.33 -13.51
N ALA A 336 13.03 -9.07 -13.87
CA ALA A 336 12.89 -7.91 -13.01
C ALA A 336 12.06 -6.80 -13.65
N ILE A 337 11.26 -6.12 -12.81
CA ILE A 337 10.52 -4.92 -13.16
C ILE A 337 11.01 -3.82 -12.22
N VAL A 338 11.69 -2.84 -12.78
CA VAL A 338 12.12 -1.63 -12.09
C VAL A 338 11.07 -0.55 -12.35
N VAL A 339 10.75 0.24 -11.32
CA VAL A 339 9.73 1.29 -11.37
C VAL A 339 10.39 2.60 -10.98
N ASP A 340 11.17 3.15 -11.89
CA ASP A 340 12.04 4.30 -11.62
C ASP A 340 12.35 5.01 -12.94
N ARG A 341 11.31 5.48 -13.61
CA ARG A 341 11.48 6.17 -14.90
C ARG A 341 10.53 7.34 -15.01
N ARG A 342 11.04 8.48 -15.44
CA ARG A 342 10.22 9.63 -15.80
C ARG A 342 9.21 9.36 -16.91
N GLY A 343 8.24 10.24 -17.06
CA GLY A 343 7.22 10.18 -18.09
C GLY A 343 6.14 9.14 -17.81
N THR A 344 5.31 8.84 -18.81
CA THR A 344 4.00 8.19 -18.60
C THR A 344 3.81 6.85 -19.32
N GLY A 345 4.79 6.39 -20.10
CA GLY A 345 4.61 5.19 -20.93
C GLY A 345 5.90 4.57 -21.47
N ASP A 346 7.06 4.88 -20.91
CA ASP A 346 8.30 4.23 -21.32
C ASP A 346 8.39 2.83 -20.70
N ILE A 347 8.69 1.84 -21.54
CA ILE A 347 9.20 0.52 -21.15
C ILE A 347 10.67 0.52 -21.56
N VAL A 348 11.55 0.95 -20.66
CA VAL A 348 12.98 1.03 -20.98
C VAL A 348 13.55 -0.38 -21.03
N THR A 349 14.09 -0.74 -22.19
CA THR A 349 14.64 -2.09 -22.48
C THR A 349 16.14 -2.07 -22.72
N SER A 350 16.79 -0.89 -22.66
CA SER A 350 18.22 -0.74 -22.88
C SER A 350 18.76 0.59 -22.33
N CYS A 351 20.05 0.59 -21.95
CA CYS A 351 20.82 1.81 -21.70
C CYS A 351 21.43 2.28 -23.02
N GLY A 352 20.89 3.36 -23.57
CA GLY A 352 21.19 3.77 -24.95
C GLY A 352 20.99 2.63 -25.96
N THR A 353 21.74 2.64 -27.06
CA THR A 353 21.63 1.60 -28.11
C THR A 353 22.59 0.42 -27.91
N THR A 354 23.37 0.42 -26.84
CA THR A 354 24.57 -0.44 -26.72
C THR A 354 24.45 -1.53 -25.65
N GLN A 355 23.58 -1.35 -24.65
CA GLN A 355 23.43 -2.30 -23.56
C GLN A 355 21.95 -2.68 -23.37
N PRO A 356 21.49 -3.80 -23.97
CA PRO A 356 20.14 -4.29 -23.75
C PRO A 356 19.97 -4.79 -22.31
N PHE A 357 18.82 -4.50 -21.71
CA PHE A 357 18.41 -4.99 -20.40
C PHE A 357 17.61 -6.30 -20.48
N CYS A 358 17.01 -6.58 -21.65
CA CYS A 358 16.26 -7.80 -21.89
C CYS A 358 16.27 -8.19 -23.37
N ASP A 359 15.84 -9.42 -23.64
CA ASP A 359 15.43 -9.86 -24.97
C ASP A 359 14.21 -9.06 -25.45
N ILE A 360 14.14 -8.77 -26.76
CA ILE A 360 13.06 -7.99 -27.37
C ILE A 360 11.68 -8.58 -27.07
N ARG A 361 11.56 -9.91 -26.94
CA ARG A 361 10.29 -10.58 -26.63
C ARG A 361 9.77 -10.24 -25.24
N TYR A 362 10.67 -9.98 -24.29
CA TYR A 362 10.28 -9.56 -22.94
C TYR A 362 9.69 -8.16 -22.95
N GLY A 363 10.32 -7.20 -23.64
CA GLY A 363 9.76 -5.86 -23.83
C GLY A 363 8.42 -5.86 -24.59
N GLN A 364 8.35 -6.60 -25.71
CA GLN A 364 7.12 -6.73 -26.50
C GLN A 364 5.96 -7.36 -25.71
N PHE A 365 6.26 -8.25 -24.76
CA PHE A 365 5.25 -8.78 -23.85
C PHE A 365 4.60 -7.67 -23.01
N PHE A 366 5.37 -6.69 -22.51
CA PHE A 366 4.80 -5.54 -21.78
C PHE A 366 3.93 -4.66 -22.69
N GLU A 367 4.38 -4.37 -23.92
CA GLU A 367 3.57 -3.58 -24.87
C GLU A 367 2.24 -4.28 -25.17
N GLN A 368 2.26 -5.60 -25.37
CA GLN A 368 1.05 -6.37 -25.63
C GLN A 368 0.11 -6.37 -24.41
N VAL A 369 0.65 -6.57 -23.21
CA VAL A 369 -0.14 -6.54 -21.96
C VAL A 369 -0.74 -5.16 -21.73
N ALA A 370 0.00 -4.09 -21.98
CA ALA A 370 -0.51 -2.72 -21.89
C ALA A 370 -1.66 -2.50 -22.87
N TYR A 371 -1.50 -2.93 -24.13
CA TYR A 371 -2.54 -2.87 -25.15
C TYR A 371 -3.81 -3.64 -24.73
N ASP A 372 -3.66 -4.87 -24.27
CA ASP A 372 -4.78 -5.74 -23.84
C ASP A 372 -5.49 -5.17 -22.60
N ALA A 373 -4.76 -4.45 -21.74
CA ALA A 373 -5.31 -3.75 -20.57
C ALA A 373 -5.94 -2.39 -20.91
N GLY A 374 -5.87 -1.93 -22.16
CA GLY A 374 -6.35 -0.61 -22.58
C GLY A 374 -5.47 0.55 -22.13
N LEU A 375 -4.23 0.29 -21.72
CA LEU A 375 -3.25 1.29 -21.31
C LEU A 375 -2.50 1.79 -22.55
N THR A 376 -2.93 2.93 -23.05
CA THR A 376 -2.36 3.52 -24.27
C THR A 376 -1.05 4.25 -24.00
N GLY A 377 -0.18 4.36 -25.01
CA GLY A 377 1.08 5.11 -24.88
C GLY A 377 2.30 4.29 -24.43
N TRP A 378 2.10 3.12 -23.83
CA TRP A 378 3.20 2.26 -23.39
C TRP A 378 4.03 1.72 -24.55
N LYS A 379 5.34 2.01 -24.57
CA LYS A 379 6.26 1.64 -25.65
C LYS A 379 7.66 1.26 -25.17
N CYS A 380 8.22 0.26 -25.83
CA CYS A 380 9.63 -0.10 -25.66
C CYS A 380 10.52 1.05 -26.15
N THR A 381 11.42 1.52 -25.28
CA THR A 381 12.33 2.61 -25.60
C THR A 381 13.74 2.35 -25.05
N ALA A 382 14.70 3.12 -25.54
CA ALA A 382 16.02 3.23 -24.96
C ALA A 382 16.01 4.34 -23.89
N GLY A 383 16.68 4.09 -22.77
CA GLY A 383 16.71 5.01 -21.64
C GLY A 383 18.12 5.21 -21.08
N GLY A 384 18.15 5.79 -19.88
CA GLY A 384 19.37 5.95 -19.09
C GLY A 384 19.75 4.68 -18.33
N SER A 385 20.76 4.82 -17.46
CA SER A 385 21.12 3.80 -16.50
C SER A 385 20.25 3.95 -15.26
N SER A 386 19.73 2.85 -14.73
CA SER A 386 19.20 2.72 -13.36
C SER A 386 19.62 1.36 -12.81
N ASP A 387 19.13 0.97 -11.63
CA ASP A 387 19.34 -0.37 -11.05
C ASP A 387 19.07 -1.53 -12.03
N THR A 388 18.18 -1.30 -13.00
CA THR A 388 17.93 -2.20 -14.15
C THR A 388 19.21 -2.70 -14.81
N ARG A 389 20.24 -1.85 -14.91
CA ARG A 389 21.55 -2.19 -15.47
C ARG A 389 22.24 -3.28 -14.66
N ILE A 390 22.18 -3.22 -13.33
CA ILE A 390 22.80 -4.20 -12.43
C ILE A 390 22.07 -5.54 -12.56
N TRP A 391 20.73 -5.53 -12.55
CA TRP A 391 19.95 -6.77 -12.73
C TRP A 391 20.24 -7.44 -14.08
N ALA A 392 20.30 -6.66 -15.16
CA ALA A 392 20.65 -7.15 -16.49
C ALA A 392 22.06 -7.74 -16.56
N GLN A 393 23.04 -7.18 -15.84
CA GLN A 393 24.40 -7.74 -15.75
C GLN A 393 24.44 -9.13 -15.10
N HIS A 394 23.48 -9.44 -14.21
CA HIS A 394 23.29 -10.78 -13.66
C HIS A 394 22.51 -11.73 -14.59
N GLY A 395 22.22 -11.31 -15.82
CA GLY A 395 21.48 -12.09 -16.82
C GLY A 395 19.97 -12.15 -16.58
N ILE A 396 19.45 -11.31 -15.69
CA ILE A 396 18.02 -11.20 -15.41
C ILE A 396 17.37 -10.38 -16.52
N GLN A 397 16.22 -10.82 -17.03
CA GLN A 397 15.47 -10.06 -18.02
C GLN A 397 14.80 -8.87 -17.35
N SER A 398 15.22 -7.64 -17.65
CA SER A 398 14.84 -6.46 -16.88
C SER A 398 14.24 -5.35 -17.75
N VAL A 399 13.19 -4.70 -17.24
CA VAL A 399 12.63 -3.45 -17.80
C VAL A 399 12.57 -2.38 -16.71
N ASN A 400 12.65 -1.11 -17.11
CA ASN A 400 12.34 0.03 -16.23
C ASN A 400 11.09 0.74 -16.75
N LEU A 401 10.08 0.91 -15.89
CA LEU A 401 8.77 1.43 -16.26
C LEU A 401 8.62 2.89 -15.83
N SER A 402 8.11 3.72 -16.74
CA SER A 402 7.65 5.08 -16.42
C SER A 402 6.76 5.08 -15.18
N VAL A 403 6.86 6.11 -14.34
CA VAL A 403 6.10 6.23 -13.08
C VAL A 403 5.48 7.63 -12.88
N GLY A 404 5.52 8.47 -13.91
CA GLY A 404 4.78 9.73 -13.99
C GLY A 404 5.52 10.98 -13.51
N TYR A 405 6.72 10.84 -12.94
CA TYR A 405 7.52 12.01 -12.58
C TYR A 405 8.17 12.65 -13.81
N GLU A 406 8.43 13.96 -13.75
CA GLU A 406 9.17 14.74 -14.77
C GLU A 406 10.00 15.81 -14.08
N CYS A 407 11.08 16.24 -14.74
CA CYS A 407 12.02 17.23 -14.20
C CYS A 407 12.62 16.80 -12.85
N GLU A 408 12.89 15.50 -12.71
CA GLU A 408 13.54 14.92 -11.54
C GLU A 408 14.82 15.69 -11.15
N HIS A 409 15.09 15.75 -9.85
CA HIS A 409 16.28 16.40 -9.26
C HIS A 409 16.31 17.92 -9.40
N THR A 410 15.16 18.56 -9.59
CA THR A 410 15.04 20.02 -9.68
C THR A 410 13.87 20.56 -8.86
N ASP A 411 13.86 21.88 -8.62
CA ASP A 411 12.73 22.58 -8.00
C ASP A 411 11.44 22.53 -8.84
N ASP A 412 11.57 22.20 -10.13
CA ASP A 412 10.47 22.07 -11.08
C ASP A 412 9.93 20.61 -11.16
N GLU A 413 10.36 19.73 -10.24
CA GLU A 413 9.91 18.33 -10.23
C GLU A 413 8.38 18.23 -10.06
N THR A 414 7.78 17.46 -10.96
CA THR A 414 6.34 17.19 -10.93
C THR A 414 6.05 15.70 -11.01
N LEU A 415 4.87 15.30 -10.54
CA LEU A 415 4.34 13.95 -10.64
C LEU A 415 2.93 13.97 -11.24
N ASP A 416 2.74 13.31 -12.37
CA ASP A 416 1.43 12.95 -12.89
C ASP A 416 0.92 11.71 -12.15
N ILE A 417 -0.01 11.92 -11.22
CA ILE A 417 -0.55 10.85 -10.38
C ILE A 417 -1.42 9.84 -11.14
N ASP A 418 -1.98 10.25 -12.29
CA ASP A 418 -2.78 9.36 -13.13
C ASP A 418 -1.84 8.39 -13.86
N ALA A 419 -0.76 8.91 -14.44
CA ALA A 419 0.30 8.08 -15.03
C ALA A 419 0.98 7.16 -14.00
N CYS A 420 1.22 7.66 -12.78
CA CYS A 420 1.73 6.85 -11.69
C CYS A 420 0.80 5.66 -11.39
N TYR A 421 -0.51 5.89 -11.31
CA TYR A 421 -1.48 4.82 -11.08
C TYR A 421 -1.66 3.89 -12.30
N GLU A 422 -1.46 4.37 -13.53
CA GLU A 422 -1.41 3.51 -14.72
C GLU A 422 -0.26 2.49 -14.65
N THR A 423 0.85 2.85 -14.00
CA THR A 423 1.97 1.94 -13.75
C THR A 423 1.58 0.80 -12.82
N VAL A 424 0.83 1.09 -11.74
CA VAL A 424 0.19 0.06 -10.90
C VAL A 424 -0.68 -0.86 -11.75
N ARG A 425 -1.53 -0.28 -12.61
CA ARG A 425 -2.43 -1.04 -13.49
C ARG A 425 -1.68 -1.94 -14.47
N LEU A 426 -0.56 -1.48 -15.03
CA LEU A 426 0.28 -2.27 -15.93
C LEU A 426 0.90 -3.45 -15.21
N ILE A 427 1.50 -3.25 -14.03
CA ILE A 427 2.12 -4.32 -13.27
C ILE A 427 1.07 -5.36 -12.83
N GLN A 428 -0.11 -4.93 -12.38
CA GLN A 428 -1.23 -5.84 -12.09
C GLN A 428 -1.63 -6.66 -13.32
N ALA A 429 -1.67 -6.04 -14.51
CA ALA A 429 -1.98 -6.72 -15.76
C ALA A 429 -0.88 -7.75 -16.12
N VAL A 430 0.40 -7.43 -15.92
CA VAL A 430 1.52 -8.35 -16.13
C VAL A 430 1.41 -9.58 -15.23
N PHE A 431 1.11 -9.40 -13.94
CA PHE A 431 0.90 -10.53 -13.01
C PHE A 431 -0.34 -11.35 -13.35
N THR A 432 -1.38 -10.72 -13.88
CA THR A 432 -2.58 -11.40 -14.37
C THR A 432 -2.27 -12.29 -15.59
N HIS A 433 -1.37 -11.85 -16.47
CA HIS A 433 -0.85 -12.60 -17.63
C HIS A 433 0.38 -13.46 -17.29
N SER A 434 0.46 -14.00 -16.07
CA SER A 434 1.62 -14.77 -15.59
C SER A 434 1.94 -16.02 -16.40
N ARG A 435 0.95 -16.62 -17.09
CA ARG A 435 1.17 -17.80 -17.95
C ARG A 435 1.90 -17.43 -19.23
N GLU A 436 1.48 -16.33 -19.85
CA GLU A 436 2.09 -15.73 -21.03
C GLU A 436 3.51 -15.27 -20.69
N LEU A 437 3.69 -14.58 -19.56
CA LEU A 437 5.01 -14.22 -19.02
C LEU A 437 5.93 -15.45 -18.89
N SER A 438 5.44 -16.52 -18.27
CA SER A 438 6.19 -17.78 -18.11
C SER A 438 6.55 -18.43 -19.44
N LYS A 439 5.68 -18.31 -20.46
CA LYS A 439 5.98 -18.78 -21.81
C LYS A 439 7.07 -17.92 -22.45
N THR A 440 6.94 -16.60 -22.43
CA THR A 440 7.95 -15.67 -22.96
C THR A 440 9.33 -15.91 -22.35
N LEU A 441 9.43 -16.04 -21.02
CA LEU A 441 10.70 -16.31 -20.34
C LEU A 441 11.30 -17.67 -20.70
N ARG A 442 10.48 -18.70 -20.93
CA ARG A 442 10.96 -19.99 -21.44
C ARG A 442 11.49 -19.89 -22.87
N ASP A 443 10.79 -19.18 -23.74
CA ASP A 443 11.20 -18.98 -25.14
C ASP A 443 12.52 -18.20 -25.23
N VAL A 444 12.73 -17.21 -24.36
CA VAL A 444 14.00 -16.48 -24.21
C VAL A 444 15.13 -17.42 -23.79
N ARG A 445 14.90 -18.25 -22.78
CA ARG A 445 15.91 -19.23 -22.30
C ARG A 445 16.29 -20.25 -23.36
N MET A 446 15.34 -20.73 -24.14
CA MET A 446 15.59 -21.70 -25.21
C MET A 446 16.44 -21.10 -26.33
N ALA A 447 16.12 -19.89 -26.79
CA ALA A 447 16.90 -19.21 -27.82
C ALA A 447 18.35 -18.95 -27.39
N ASN A 448 18.57 -18.54 -26.13
CA ASN A 448 19.92 -18.31 -25.61
C ASN A 448 20.76 -19.59 -25.55
N ARG A 449 20.13 -20.76 -25.33
CA ARG A 449 20.83 -22.06 -25.35
C ARG A 449 21.28 -22.45 -26.75
N GLU A 450 20.45 -22.22 -27.77
CA GLU A 450 20.76 -22.55 -29.16
C GLU A 450 21.97 -21.74 -29.68
N VAL A 451 22.06 -20.45 -29.34
CA VAL A 451 23.19 -19.58 -29.70
C VAL A 451 24.50 -20.10 -29.09
N VAL A 452 24.49 -20.51 -27.82
CA VAL A 452 25.70 -21.06 -27.18
C VAL A 452 26.16 -22.32 -27.89
N THR A 453 25.27 -23.27 -28.20
CA THR A 453 25.64 -24.52 -28.90
C THR A 453 26.25 -24.32 -30.29
N VAL A 454 25.86 -23.28 -31.02
CA VAL A 454 26.41 -22.98 -32.35
C VAL A 454 27.80 -22.33 -32.27
N THR A 455 28.15 -21.71 -31.14
CA THR A 455 29.44 -21.01 -30.96
C THR A 455 30.56 -21.99 -30.53
N TRP A 456 30.22 -23.22 -30.14
CA TRP A 456 31.17 -24.29 -29.76
C TRP A 456 31.33 -25.38 -30.84
N MET A 457 30.70 -25.20 -32.01
CA MET A 457 30.96 -25.98 -33.24
C MET A 457 31.79 -25.15 -34.20
#